data_AF-A0A076HT94-F1
#
_entry.id   AF-A0A076HT94-F1
#
_cell.length_a   1.000
_cell.length_b   1.000
_cell.length_c   1.000
_cell.angle_alpha   90.00
_cell.angle_beta   90.00
_cell.angle_gamma   90.00
#
_symmetry.space_group_name_H-M   'P 1'
#
loop_
_entity.id
_entity.type
_entity.pdbx_description
1 polymer ?
#
loop_
_entity_poly.entity_id
_entity_poly.type
_entity_poly.pdbx_seq_one_letter_code
_entity_poly.pdbx_strand_id
1 'polypeptide(L)'
;MFLFMISPSRWAAWVCTALLLVLAWWYYPAPQSGNKSPVLNWDASGYYLYLPATFIYHDLRELNFRDAYLRDYAPTPDFYQAYRDSASGHFVLKYPAGLALQELPFFLAAHAVAAPLGYLPDGFSAPYQLAVKLGSLLVSVLGFWLIRRALLPRFGEWPTAGALLILLLGSNYLTYSGAGHAGMTHSWLLTWYAALLLLTPAFYARPGWVRAAGIGAIIGLMTLTRPTALLAVVLPLLWGLTSLVALRERLTFWRRHWLLLLGAAVAGGALLSLQPLYWHYATGRWIVYSYQEQGFNWLKPHLFEGIFSFRTGWLLYSPLLVVALLGFGPLRRQQPAAFWPLLVFMVLFTYVTFAWNEWLYGGGLGARAMIDSYAVLAWPLAAALSWLLARPRWAVAAAPLLLLGCAYGYWLTQMAIPGGQGLLAAGDMNRTYLRRILFRYEVPPETRLLLDSNSEFTGEARNTRVLWQQDFEQPAPGLCGTPALQGACSLALDAQHPHSTEWTVPVQPGQFTWVRASAQARADQTEWDMNRMTQYVVRFRRGQEVVKERTVRLQRALEGGWPRDLHFDMRPPQADFDNVSITFLYYGTSANLLLDNARLEAFD
;
A
#
# COMPACT_ATOMS: atom_id res chain seq x y z
N MET A 1 -10.76 -41.55 -27.71
CA MET A 1 -9.59 -40.92 -27.07
C MET A 1 -9.91 -39.45 -26.84
N PHE A 2 -10.63 -39.16 -25.74
CA PHE A 2 -11.01 -37.80 -25.34
C PHE A 2 -9.76 -37.10 -24.80
N LEU A 3 -9.01 -36.43 -25.68
CA LEU A 3 -8.10 -35.38 -25.25
C LEU A 3 -8.98 -34.33 -24.56
N PHE A 4 -8.83 -34.21 -23.23
CA PHE A 4 -9.35 -33.08 -22.48
C PHE A 4 -8.91 -31.81 -23.22
N MET A 5 -9.84 -31.13 -23.91
CA MET A 5 -9.59 -29.78 -24.42
C MET A 5 -9.32 -28.92 -23.19
N ILE A 6 -8.03 -28.69 -22.93
CA ILE A 6 -7.47 -27.84 -21.88
C ILE A 6 -8.13 -26.47 -22.05
N SER A 7 -9.08 -26.12 -21.17
CA SER A 7 -9.73 -24.80 -21.13
C SER A 7 -8.72 -23.80 -20.57
N PRO A 8 -8.14 -22.89 -21.40
CA PRO A 8 -7.06 -22.00 -20.98
C PRO A 8 -7.42 -21.14 -19.77
N SER A 9 -8.66 -20.64 -19.70
CA SER A 9 -9.11 -19.84 -18.56
C SER A 9 -9.23 -20.66 -17.28
N ARG A 10 -9.54 -21.96 -17.40
CA ARG A 10 -9.62 -22.87 -16.26
C ARG A 10 -8.22 -23.15 -15.71
N TRP A 11 -7.27 -23.40 -16.59
CA TRP A 11 -5.85 -23.53 -16.23
C TRP A 11 -5.29 -22.26 -15.61
N ALA A 12 -5.55 -21.09 -16.20
CA ALA A 12 -5.15 -19.82 -15.62
C ALA A 12 -5.73 -19.62 -14.21
N ALA A 13 -7.00 -19.98 -13.98
CA ALA A 13 -7.61 -19.94 -12.65
C ALA A 13 -6.92 -20.91 -11.68
N TRP A 14 -6.63 -22.15 -12.10
CA TRP A 14 -5.89 -23.11 -11.28
C TRP A 14 -4.47 -22.62 -10.95
N VAL A 15 -3.76 -22.03 -11.91
CA VAL A 15 -2.45 -21.42 -11.70
C VAL A 15 -2.55 -20.25 -10.72
N CYS A 16 -3.54 -19.38 -10.86
CA CYS A 16 -3.78 -18.28 -9.92
C CYS A 16 -4.04 -18.80 -8.50
N THR A 17 -4.90 -19.82 -8.36
CA THR A 17 -5.17 -20.47 -7.08
C THR A 17 -3.91 -21.09 -6.50
N ALA A 18 -3.15 -21.88 -7.28
CA ALA A 18 -1.93 -22.51 -6.81
C ALA A 18 -0.89 -21.48 -6.36
N LEU A 19 -0.69 -20.40 -7.13
CA LEU A 19 0.19 -19.30 -6.76
C LEU A 19 -0.27 -18.63 -5.46
N LEU A 20 -1.56 -18.31 -5.33
CA LEU A 20 -2.09 -17.73 -4.08
C LEU A 20 -1.86 -18.64 -2.88
N LEU A 21 -2.09 -19.96 -3.02
CA LEU A 21 -1.89 -20.94 -1.95
C LEU A 21 -0.41 -21.08 -1.56
N VAL A 22 0.47 -21.27 -2.54
CA VAL A 22 1.92 -21.43 -2.32
C VAL A 22 2.51 -20.16 -1.73
N LEU A 23 2.21 -19.01 -2.34
CA LEU A 23 2.76 -17.74 -1.93
C LEU A 23 2.19 -17.26 -0.60
N ALA A 24 0.98 -17.68 -0.22
CA ALA A 24 0.49 -17.39 1.11
C ALA A 24 1.45 -17.95 2.16
N TRP A 25 1.96 -19.16 1.98
CA TRP A 25 2.84 -19.79 2.97
C TRP A 25 4.27 -19.27 2.83
N TRP A 26 4.72 -19.00 1.61
CA TRP A 26 6.03 -18.40 1.35
C TRP A 26 6.17 -16.97 1.91
N TYR A 27 5.14 -16.14 1.75
CA TYR A 27 5.09 -14.77 2.26
C TYR A 27 4.48 -14.68 3.65
N TYR A 28 4.32 -15.79 4.37
CA TYR A 28 3.92 -15.69 5.76
C TYR A 28 5.11 -15.14 6.55
N PRO A 29 5.06 -13.89 7.02
CA PRO A 29 6.19 -13.36 7.75
C PRO A 29 6.32 -14.18 9.03
N ALA A 30 7.51 -14.72 9.27
CA ALA A 30 7.81 -15.30 10.56
C ALA A 30 7.58 -14.21 11.64
N PRO A 31 7.02 -14.56 12.81
CA PRO A 31 6.94 -13.63 13.92
C PRO A 31 8.33 -13.02 14.15
N GLN A 32 8.44 -11.70 14.00
CA GLN A 32 9.71 -11.01 14.25
C GLN A 32 9.93 -10.89 15.75
N SER A 33 11.17 -10.68 16.18
CA SER A 33 11.46 -10.38 17.58
C SER A 33 10.69 -9.13 18.01
N GLY A 34 9.63 -9.32 18.81
CA GLY A 34 8.75 -8.27 19.29
C GLY A 34 7.34 -8.25 18.68
N ASN A 35 7.17 -8.58 17.40
CA ASN A 35 5.84 -8.58 16.74
C ASN A 35 5.27 -9.99 16.63
N LYS A 36 4.26 -10.29 17.46
CA LYS A 36 3.52 -11.56 17.43
C LYS A 36 2.24 -11.49 16.61
N SER A 37 2.00 -10.38 15.90
CA SER A 37 0.86 -10.14 15.02
C SER A 37 1.23 -9.96 13.53
N PRO A 38 1.76 -11.00 12.85
CA PRO A 38 2.11 -10.95 11.42
C PRO A 38 0.95 -10.68 10.46
N VAL A 39 -0.30 -11.02 10.83
CA VAL A 39 -1.49 -10.83 9.97
C VAL A 39 -2.36 -9.67 10.45
N LEU A 40 -2.55 -9.57 11.76
CA LEU A 40 -3.39 -8.56 12.41
C LEU A 40 -2.55 -7.36 12.86
N ASN A 41 -1.88 -6.71 11.91
CA ASN A 41 -1.05 -5.51 12.14
C ASN A 41 -1.53 -4.31 11.32
N TRP A 42 -0.99 -3.13 11.62
CA TRP A 42 -1.31 -1.88 10.92
C TRP A 42 -2.83 -1.68 10.77
N ASP A 43 -3.32 -1.33 9.58
CA ASP A 43 -4.76 -1.11 9.35
C ASP A 43 -5.61 -2.36 9.62
N ALA A 44 -5.08 -3.56 9.32
CA ALA A 44 -5.80 -4.82 9.53
C ALA A 44 -6.21 -4.99 11.00
N SER A 45 -5.32 -4.63 11.92
CA SER A 45 -5.63 -4.66 13.35
C SER A 45 -6.83 -3.76 13.72
N GLY A 46 -6.93 -2.57 13.12
CA GLY A 46 -8.00 -1.63 13.40
C GLY A 46 -9.34 -2.05 12.82
N TYR A 47 -9.35 -2.63 11.61
CA TYR A 47 -10.57 -3.24 11.05
C TYR A 47 -11.07 -4.41 11.90
N TYR A 48 -10.15 -5.22 12.42
CA TYR A 48 -10.44 -6.44 13.17
C TYR A 48 -10.91 -6.19 14.61
N LEU A 49 -10.47 -5.10 15.24
CA LEU A 49 -10.61 -4.82 16.68
C LEU A 49 -12.05 -4.89 17.22
N TYR A 50 -13.05 -4.66 16.37
CA TYR A 50 -14.47 -4.86 16.70
C TYR A 50 -14.76 -6.26 17.25
N LEU A 51 -14.13 -7.30 16.72
CA LEU A 51 -14.41 -8.70 17.06
C LEU A 51 -14.02 -9.04 18.52
N PRO A 52 -12.74 -8.95 18.92
CA PRO A 52 -12.35 -9.23 20.30
C PRO A 52 -13.04 -8.29 21.30
N ALA A 53 -13.16 -7.00 20.97
CA ALA A 53 -13.81 -6.02 21.84
C ALA A 53 -15.29 -6.37 22.10
N THR A 54 -15.99 -6.92 21.11
CA THR A 54 -17.42 -7.30 21.25
C THR A 54 -17.59 -8.65 21.95
N PHE A 55 -16.86 -9.68 21.50
CA PHE A 55 -17.16 -11.07 21.83
C PHE A 55 -16.32 -11.65 22.98
N ILE A 56 -15.17 -11.05 23.29
CA ILE A 56 -14.25 -11.57 24.32
C ILE A 56 -14.20 -10.59 25.49
N TYR A 57 -13.84 -9.33 25.24
CA TYR A 57 -13.62 -8.35 26.29
C TYR A 57 -14.90 -7.62 26.72
N HIS A 58 -15.95 -7.65 25.88
CA HIS A 58 -17.20 -6.91 26.08
C HIS A 58 -16.97 -5.41 26.38
N ASP A 59 -15.93 -4.83 25.77
CA ASP A 59 -15.45 -3.48 26.04
C ASP A 59 -15.14 -2.76 24.71
N LEU A 60 -16.19 -2.26 24.06
CA LEU A 60 -16.09 -1.47 22.82
C LEU A 60 -15.91 0.04 23.07
N ARG A 61 -16.03 0.50 24.33
CA ARG A 61 -16.04 1.93 24.69
C ARG A 61 -14.73 2.37 25.35
N GLU A 62 -14.18 1.59 26.26
CA GLU A 62 -12.97 1.97 26.99
C GLU A 62 -11.72 1.29 26.44
N LEU A 63 -11.87 0.12 25.80
CA LEU A 63 -10.78 -0.67 25.23
C LEU A 63 -9.65 -0.88 26.26
N ASN A 64 -10.00 -1.23 27.50
CA ASN A 64 -9.03 -1.35 28.61
C ASN A 64 -7.98 -2.44 28.37
N PHE A 65 -8.26 -3.40 27.49
CA PHE A 65 -7.33 -4.44 27.08
C PHE A 65 -6.23 -3.95 26.13
N ARG A 66 -6.33 -2.72 25.59
CA ARG A 66 -5.42 -2.21 24.53
C ARG A 66 -3.94 -2.23 24.95
N ASP A 67 -3.63 -1.93 26.21
CA ASP A 67 -2.26 -1.83 26.68
C ASP A 67 -1.61 -3.22 26.76
N ALA A 68 -2.39 -4.24 27.17
CA ALA A 68 -1.95 -5.63 27.12
C ALA A 68 -1.82 -6.12 25.67
N TYR A 69 -2.78 -5.77 24.81
CA TYR A 69 -2.75 -6.07 23.38
C TYR A 69 -1.49 -5.52 22.70
N LEU A 70 -1.15 -4.24 22.91
CA LEU A 70 0.07 -3.64 22.36
C LEU A 70 1.33 -4.30 22.90
N ARG A 71 1.41 -4.54 24.22
CA ARG A 71 2.58 -5.14 24.86
C ARG A 71 2.82 -6.58 24.42
N ASP A 72 1.75 -7.38 24.35
CA ASP A 72 1.87 -8.83 24.18
C ASP A 72 1.96 -9.23 22.70
N TYR A 73 1.41 -8.40 21.80
CA TYR A 73 1.32 -8.68 20.36
C TYR A 73 2.07 -7.71 19.45
N ALA A 74 2.27 -6.45 19.89
CA ALA A 74 2.91 -5.36 19.13
C ALA A 74 2.45 -5.26 17.66
N PRO A 75 1.14 -5.12 17.40
CA PRO A 75 0.59 -5.01 16.04
C PRO A 75 1.04 -3.74 15.31
N THR A 76 1.37 -2.70 16.06
CA THR A 76 1.82 -1.37 15.63
C THR A 76 2.71 -0.78 16.73
N PRO A 77 3.59 0.18 16.41
CA PRO A 77 4.42 0.85 17.41
C PRO A 77 3.58 1.59 18.47
N ASP A 78 2.53 2.28 18.02
CA ASP A 78 1.61 3.03 18.85
C ASP A 78 0.15 2.62 18.56
N PHE A 79 -0.76 2.92 19.48
CA PHE A 79 -2.19 2.65 19.32
C PHE A 79 -2.92 3.78 18.61
N TYR A 80 -3.13 3.63 17.30
CA TYR A 80 -3.87 4.59 16.46
C TYR A 80 -5.18 4.02 15.89
N GLN A 81 -5.51 2.77 16.22
CA GLN A 81 -6.68 2.04 15.74
C GLN A 81 -8.00 2.62 16.28
N ALA A 82 -7.93 3.36 17.39
CA ALA A 82 -9.03 4.11 17.97
C ALA A 82 -8.51 5.44 18.51
N TYR A 83 -9.40 6.42 18.65
CA TYR A 83 -9.10 7.68 19.34
C TYR A 83 -10.11 7.93 20.44
N ARG A 84 -9.72 8.68 21.47
CA ARG A 84 -10.62 9.10 22.54
C ARG A 84 -11.44 10.30 22.09
N ASP A 85 -12.75 10.16 22.04
CA ASP A 85 -13.66 11.24 21.69
C ASP A 85 -13.73 12.26 22.82
N SER A 86 -13.56 13.54 22.49
CA SER A 86 -13.52 14.61 23.50
C SER A 86 -14.88 14.87 24.14
N ALA A 87 -15.97 14.60 23.43
CA ALA A 87 -17.32 14.85 23.92
C ALA A 87 -17.84 13.71 24.82
N SER A 88 -17.70 12.44 24.39
CA SER A 88 -18.16 11.30 25.19
C SER A 88 -17.14 10.80 26.21
N GLY A 89 -15.85 11.05 25.98
CA GLY A 89 -14.76 10.44 26.74
C GLY A 89 -14.49 8.98 26.38
N HIS A 90 -15.32 8.33 25.56
CA HIS A 90 -15.09 6.94 25.13
C HIS A 90 -14.15 6.90 23.91
N PHE A 91 -13.55 5.73 23.67
CA PHE A 91 -12.86 5.45 22.43
C PHE A 91 -13.83 5.22 21.27
N VAL A 92 -13.41 5.70 20.09
CA VAL A 92 -14.05 5.47 18.80
C VAL A 92 -13.04 4.81 17.88
N LEU A 93 -13.41 3.62 17.39
CA LEU A 93 -12.64 2.86 16.42
C LEU A 93 -12.56 3.66 15.11
N LYS A 94 -11.33 3.75 14.58
CA LYS A 94 -11.00 4.56 13.39
C LYS A 94 -11.67 4.01 12.13
N TYR A 95 -11.58 2.70 11.94
CA TYR A 95 -12.06 2.03 10.73
C TYR A 95 -13.51 1.57 10.89
N PRO A 96 -14.30 1.47 9.82
CA PRO A 96 -15.65 0.90 9.87
C PRO A 96 -15.69 -0.61 10.16
N ALA A 97 -16.81 -1.08 10.70
CA ALA A 97 -16.98 -2.47 11.16
C ALA A 97 -17.16 -3.53 10.05
N GLY A 98 -17.19 -3.12 8.77
CA GLY A 98 -17.60 -4.01 7.68
C GLY A 98 -16.66 -5.18 7.43
N LEU A 99 -15.34 -5.00 7.61
CA LEU A 99 -14.40 -6.10 7.49
C LEU A 99 -14.55 -7.09 8.66
N ALA A 100 -14.65 -6.60 9.89
CA ALA A 100 -14.92 -7.43 11.06
C ALA A 100 -16.15 -8.32 10.89
N LEU A 101 -17.25 -7.78 10.33
CA LEU A 101 -18.45 -8.58 10.05
C LEU A 101 -18.17 -9.75 9.08
N GLN A 102 -17.29 -9.55 8.11
CA GLN A 102 -16.92 -10.58 7.14
C GLN A 102 -15.93 -11.61 7.71
N GLU A 103 -15.08 -11.17 8.64
CA GLU A 103 -14.11 -12.02 9.34
C GLU A 103 -14.72 -12.80 10.50
N LEU A 104 -15.90 -12.40 10.99
CA LEU A 104 -16.63 -13.02 12.10
C LEU A 104 -16.69 -14.56 12.05
N PRO A 105 -17.09 -15.24 10.96
CA PRO A 105 -17.12 -16.71 10.94
C PRO A 105 -15.74 -17.34 11.16
N PHE A 106 -14.67 -16.72 10.67
CA PHE A 106 -13.30 -17.19 10.85
C PHE A 106 -12.81 -16.93 12.27
N PHE A 107 -13.17 -15.78 12.84
CA PHE A 107 -12.92 -15.46 14.23
C PHE A 107 -13.59 -16.45 15.19
N LEU A 108 -14.87 -16.77 14.99
CA LEU A 108 -15.59 -17.72 15.84
C LEU A 108 -14.99 -19.12 15.75
N ALA A 109 -14.59 -19.56 14.54
CA ALA A 109 -13.89 -20.82 14.36
C ALA A 109 -12.55 -20.84 15.11
N ALA A 110 -11.77 -19.75 15.03
CA ALA A 110 -10.52 -19.61 15.78
C ALA A 110 -10.75 -19.62 17.29
N HIS A 111 -11.75 -18.88 17.77
CA HIS A 111 -12.10 -18.81 19.18
C HIS A 111 -12.45 -20.19 19.75
N ALA A 112 -13.23 -20.98 19.01
CA ALA A 112 -13.63 -22.33 19.40
C ALA A 112 -12.44 -23.30 19.53
N VAL A 113 -11.37 -23.11 18.76
CA VAL A 113 -10.20 -24.03 18.76
C VAL A 113 -9.00 -23.50 19.54
N ALA A 114 -8.95 -22.22 19.89
CA ALA A 114 -7.80 -21.61 20.53
C ALA A 114 -7.42 -22.30 21.85
N ALA A 115 -8.36 -22.36 22.81
CA ALA A 115 -8.11 -23.00 24.11
C ALA A 115 -7.86 -24.52 24.00
N PRO A 116 -8.62 -25.31 23.19
CA PRO A 116 -8.32 -26.72 22.96
C PRO A 116 -6.92 -27.00 22.40
N LEU A 117 -6.36 -26.07 21.64
CA LEU A 117 -5.02 -26.19 21.07
C LEU A 117 -3.93 -25.58 21.98
N GLY A 118 -4.27 -25.15 23.21
CA GLY A 118 -3.33 -24.58 24.17
C GLY A 118 -2.96 -23.12 23.92
N TYR A 119 -3.69 -22.40 23.06
CA TYR A 119 -3.50 -20.97 22.82
C TYR A 119 -4.44 -20.12 23.67
N LEU A 120 -4.02 -18.89 23.96
CA LEU A 120 -4.85 -17.89 24.65
C LEU A 120 -6.10 -17.57 23.81
N PRO A 121 -7.32 -17.72 24.35
CA PRO A 121 -8.55 -17.40 23.64
C PRO A 121 -8.87 -15.89 23.72
N ASP A 122 -7.90 -15.05 23.36
CA ASP A 122 -7.91 -13.60 23.60
C ASP A 122 -8.24 -12.75 22.36
N GLY A 123 -8.46 -13.40 21.22
CA GLY A 123 -8.77 -12.77 19.94
C GLY A 123 -7.55 -12.46 19.07
N PHE A 124 -6.33 -12.66 19.55
CA PHE A 124 -5.11 -12.20 18.84
C PHE A 124 -4.05 -13.29 18.66
N SER A 125 -4.12 -14.35 19.47
CA SER A 125 -3.21 -15.49 19.38
C SER A 125 -3.20 -16.16 18.00
N ALA A 126 -2.21 -17.03 17.76
CA ALA A 126 -1.93 -17.59 16.44
C ALA A 126 -3.15 -18.21 15.69
N PRO A 127 -4.09 -18.92 16.35
CA PRO A 127 -5.29 -19.43 15.69
C PRO A 127 -6.14 -18.33 15.01
N TYR A 128 -6.27 -17.16 15.62
CA TYR A 128 -7.04 -16.05 15.06
C TYR A 128 -6.40 -15.48 13.80
N GLN A 129 -5.08 -15.29 13.82
CA GLN A 129 -4.33 -14.79 12.68
C GLN A 129 -4.35 -15.77 11.51
N LEU A 130 -4.19 -17.06 11.79
CA LEU A 130 -4.30 -18.09 10.78
C LEU A 130 -5.70 -18.14 10.17
N ALA A 131 -6.75 -18.08 10.99
CA ALA A 131 -8.13 -18.13 10.50
C ALA A 131 -8.48 -16.93 9.61
N VAL A 132 -8.10 -15.71 10.00
CA VAL A 132 -8.28 -14.51 9.16
C VAL A 132 -7.52 -14.63 7.85
N LYS A 133 -6.27 -15.12 7.89
CA LYS A 133 -5.48 -15.36 6.68
C LYS A 133 -6.14 -16.39 5.75
N LEU A 134 -6.60 -17.51 6.28
CA LEU A 134 -7.32 -18.54 5.53
C LEU A 134 -8.62 -17.99 4.92
N GLY A 135 -9.35 -17.16 5.66
CA GLY A 135 -10.55 -16.49 5.16
C GLY A 135 -10.24 -15.56 3.99
N SER A 136 -9.22 -14.72 4.12
CA SER A 136 -8.77 -13.83 3.05
C SER A 136 -8.28 -14.61 1.80
N LEU A 137 -7.60 -15.74 2.00
CA LEU A 137 -7.15 -16.62 0.93
C LEU A 137 -8.33 -17.26 0.18
N LEU A 138 -9.31 -17.80 0.92
CA LEU A 138 -10.54 -18.35 0.35
C LEU A 138 -11.28 -17.29 -0.47
N VAL A 139 -11.41 -16.08 0.06
CA VAL A 139 -12.09 -14.96 -0.61
C VAL A 139 -11.31 -14.51 -1.84
N SER A 140 -9.99 -14.51 -1.80
CA SER A 140 -9.13 -14.19 -2.96
C SER A 140 -9.33 -15.18 -4.10
N VAL A 141 -9.38 -16.49 -3.79
CA VAL A 141 -9.66 -17.55 -4.76
C VAL A 141 -11.07 -17.43 -5.32
N LEU A 142 -12.07 -17.19 -4.46
CA LEU A 142 -13.45 -16.98 -4.87
C LEU A 142 -13.59 -15.76 -5.80
N GLY A 143 -12.91 -14.65 -5.50
CA GLY A 143 -12.91 -13.44 -6.32
C GLY A 143 -12.44 -13.70 -7.74
N PHE A 144 -11.32 -14.41 -7.90
CA PHE A 144 -10.79 -14.78 -9.22
C PHE A 144 -11.72 -15.75 -9.96
N TRP A 145 -12.36 -16.67 -9.26
CA TRP A 145 -13.37 -17.55 -9.84
C TRP A 145 -14.60 -16.77 -10.34
N LEU A 146 -15.09 -15.80 -9.56
CA LEU A 146 -16.20 -14.92 -9.96
C LEU A 146 -15.81 -14.02 -11.14
N ILE A 147 -14.61 -13.46 -11.15
CA ILE A 147 -14.08 -12.70 -12.30
C ILE A 147 -14.06 -13.58 -13.55
N ARG A 148 -13.51 -14.81 -13.47
CA ARG A 148 -13.54 -15.76 -14.58
C ARG A 148 -14.96 -16.00 -15.09
N ARG A 149 -15.91 -16.23 -14.17
CA ARG A 149 -17.32 -16.46 -14.49
C ARG A 149 -17.96 -15.23 -15.17
N ALA A 150 -17.54 -14.03 -14.80
CA ALA A 150 -18.02 -12.80 -15.42
C ALA A 150 -17.43 -12.61 -16.83
N LEU A 151 -16.15 -12.90 -17.02
CA LEU A 151 -15.46 -12.63 -18.29
C LEU A 151 -15.68 -13.70 -19.36
N LEU A 152 -15.66 -14.99 -18.97
CA LEU A 152 -15.64 -16.12 -19.91
C LEU A 152 -16.78 -16.10 -20.94
N PRO A 153 -18.06 -15.89 -20.56
CA PRO A 153 -19.16 -15.88 -21.54
C PRO A 153 -19.13 -14.67 -22.49
N ARG A 154 -18.31 -13.65 -22.18
CA ARG A 154 -18.31 -12.35 -22.86
C ARG A 154 -17.12 -12.17 -23.79
N PHE A 155 -15.97 -12.72 -23.39
CA PHE A 155 -14.70 -12.51 -24.08
C PHE A 155 -14.01 -13.82 -24.49
N GLY A 156 -14.52 -14.98 -24.04
CA GLY A 156 -13.95 -16.28 -24.37
C GLY A 156 -12.74 -16.67 -23.51
N GLU A 157 -12.13 -17.80 -23.86
CA GLU A 157 -11.12 -18.49 -23.03
C GLU A 157 -9.82 -17.71 -22.86
N TRP A 158 -9.13 -17.36 -23.94
CA TRP A 158 -7.82 -16.73 -23.88
C TRP A 158 -7.82 -15.31 -23.30
N PRO A 159 -8.76 -14.41 -23.65
CA PRO A 159 -8.82 -13.09 -23.03
C PRO A 159 -9.09 -13.16 -21.53
N THR A 160 -9.95 -14.11 -21.11
CA THR A 160 -10.21 -14.36 -19.69
C THR A 160 -8.96 -14.89 -18.99
N ALA A 161 -8.25 -15.86 -19.58
CA ALA A 161 -7.01 -16.40 -19.04
C ALA A 161 -5.95 -15.30 -18.83
N GLY A 162 -5.72 -14.48 -19.85
CA GLY A 162 -4.78 -13.36 -19.79
C GLY A 162 -5.18 -12.30 -18.77
N ALA A 163 -6.47 -11.95 -18.67
CA ALA A 163 -6.95 -10.99 -17.69
C ALA A 163 -6.70 -11.45 -16.24
N LEU A 164 -6.97 -12.73 -15.94
CA LEU A 164 -6.69 -13.30 -14.60
C LEU A 164 -5.19 -13.24 -14.29
N LEU A 165 -4.34 -13.71 -15.21
CA LEU A 165 -2.88 -13.72 -14.99
C LEU A 165 -2.30 -12.31 -14.85
N ILE A 166 -2.74 -11.35 -15.67
CA ILE A 166 -2.29 -9.95 -15.59
C ILE A 166 -2.76 -9.30 -14.29
N LEU A 167 -4.00 -9.54 -13.85
CA LEU A 167 -4.45 -9.00 -12.56
C LEU A 167 -3.63 -9.56 -11.39
N LEU A 168 -3.31 -10.85 -11.40
CA LEU A 168 -2.53 -11.46 -10.32
C LEU A 168 -1.05 -11.05 -10.36
N LEU A 169 -0.39 -11.23 -11.50
CA LEU A 169 1.07 -11.12 -11.64
C LEU A 169 1.53 -9.77 -12.20
N GLY A 170 0.69 -9.11 -12.99
CA GLY A 170 0.99 -7.84 -13.67
C GLY A 170 0.55 -6.59 -12.89
N SER A 171 0.07 -6.77 -11.66
CA SER A 171 -0.37 -5.69 -10.78
C SER A 171 0.12 -5.90 -9.35
N ASN A 172 -0.13 -4.93 -8.49
CA ASN A 172 0.16 -5.03 -7.06
C ASN A 172 -0.83 -5.93 -6.28
N TYR A 173 -1.86 -6.53 -6.91
CA TYR A 173 -2.87 -7.33 -6.21
C TYR A 173 -2.27 -8.46 -5.37
N LEU A 174 -1.30 -9.20 -5.90
CA LEU A 174 -0.72 -10.36 -5.21
C LEU A 174 -0.15 -9.99 -3.83
N THR A 175 0.46 -8.81 -3.70
CA THR A 175 1.00 -8.28 -2.43
C THR A 175 -0.09 -8.03 -1.37
N TYR A 176 -1.29 -7.64 -1.80
CA TYR A 176 -2.42 -7.34 -0.91
C TYR A 176 -3.51 -8.42 -0.92
N SER A 177 -3.22 -9.54 -1.56
CA SER A 177 -4.10 -10.71 -1.54
C SER A 177 -3.98 -11.43 -0.20
N GLY A 178 -4.78 -12.50 -0.01
CA GLY A 178 -4.61 -13.42 1.13
C GLY A 178 -3.22 -14.07 1.21
N ALA A 179 -2.39 -13.92 0.17
CA ALA A 179 -1.01 -14.39 0.19
C ALA A 179 -0.03 -13.45 0.90
N GLY A 180 -0.24 -12.13 0.82
CA GLY A 180 0.63 -11.12 1.45
C GLY A 180 -0.07 -10.50 2.66
N HIS A 181 -0.67 -9.32 2.47
CA HIS A 181 -1.35 -8.56 3.53
C HIS A 181 -2.79 -9.05 3.75
N ALA A 182 -2.94 -10.26 4.26
CA ALA A 182 -4.21 -10.98 4.29
C ALA A 182 -5.33 -10.30 5.11
N GLY A 183 -5.01 -9.53 6.15
CA GLY A 183 -6.00 -8.82 6.98
C GLY A 183 -6.54 -7.50 6.38
N MET A 184 -6.21 -7.19 5.13
CA MET A 184 -6.67 -5.97 4.46
C MET A 184 -8.01 -6.16 3.73
N THR A 185 -8.73 -5.06 3.51
CA THR A 185 -10.07 -5.06 2.86
C THR A 185 -10.06 -5.43 1.37
N HIS A 186 -8.90 -5.39 0.70
CA HIS A 186 -8.82 -5.34 -0.77
C HIS A 186 -9.34 -6.61 -1.46
N SER A 187 -8.95 -7.79 -0.99
CA SER A 187 -9.47 -9.06 -1.54
C SER A 187 -10.97 -9.20 -1.37
N TRP A 188 -11.50 -8.77 -0.23
CA TRP A 188 -12.93 -8.80 0.07
C TRP A 188 -13.72 -7.93 -0.88
N LEU A 189 -13.31 -6.66 -1.03
CA LEU A 189 -13.97 -5.73 -1.93
C LEU A 189 -13.87 -6.15 -3.39
N LEU A 190 -12.70 -6.63 -3.84
CA LEU A 190 -12.54 -7.16 -5.19
C LEU A 190 -13.56 -8.29 -5.47
N THR A 191 -13.73 -9.22 -4.52
CA THR A 191 -14.70 -10.31 -4.63
C THR A 191 -16.14 -9.81 -4.69
N TRP A 192 -16.50 -8.82 -3.86
CA TRP A 192 -17.84 -8.23 -3.88
C TRP A 192 -18.12 -7.41 -5.14
N TYR A 193 -17.14 -6.67 -5.67
CA TYR A 193 -17.27 -6.04 -6.99
C TYR A 193 -17.51 -7.09 -8.08
N ALA A 194 -16.78 -8.22 -8.07
CA ALA A 194 -16.99 -9.31 -9.02
C ALA A 194 -18.39 -9.94 -8.89
N ALA A 195 -18.86 -10.16 -7.66
CA ALA A 195 -20.21 -10.64 -7.38
C ALA A 195 -21.29 -9.66 -7.88
N LEU A 196 -21.12 -8.37 -7.62
CA LEU A 196 -22.02 -7.31 -8.07
C LEU A 196 -22.11 -7.25 -9.60
N LEU A 197 -20.98 -7.40 -10.30
CA LEU A 197 -20.92 -7.42 -11.77
C LEU A 197 -21.53 -8.67 -12.40
N LEU A 198 -21.64 -9.77 -11.65
CA LEU A 198 -22.41 -10.96 -12.06
C LEU A 198 -23.89 -10.79 -11.78
N LEU A 199 -24.24 -10.25 -10.61
CA LEU A 199 -25.61 -10.15 -10.13
C LEU A 199 -26.41 -9.07 -10.87
N THR A 200 -25.76 -7.95 -11.20
CA THR A 200 -26.37 -6.81 -11.89
C THR A 200 -27.03 -7.20 -13.22
N PRO A 201 -26.31 -7.77 -14.21
CA PRO A 201 -26.95 -8.20 -15.46
C PRO A 201 -27.99 -9.29 -15.23
N ALA A 202 -27.80 -10.18 -14.24
CA ALA A 202 -28.78 -11.21 -13.92
C ALA A 202 -30.09 -10.61 -13.39
N PHE A 203 -30.03 -9.60 -12.52
CA PHE A 203 -31.20 -8.89 -12.01
C PHE A 203 -32.01 -8.24 -13.14
N TYR A 204 -31.36 -7.52 -14.04
CA TYR A 204 -32.05 -6.89 -15.17
C TYR A 204 -32.61 -7.90 -16.17
N ALA A 205 -31.96 -9.06 -16.33
CA ALA A 205 -32.47 -10.11 -17.21
C ALA A 205 -33.70 -10.83 -16.63
N ARG A 206 -33.72 -11.12 -15.32
CA ARG A 206 -34.91 -11.64 -14.63
C ARG A 206 -35.00 -11.01 -13.23
N PRO A 207 -35.85 -9.99 -13.03
CA PRO A 207 -35.97 -9.31 -11.75
C PRO A 207 -36.58 -10.23 -10.69
N GLY A 208 -36.13 -10.10 -9.46
CA GLY A 208 -36.66 -10.85 -8.32
C GLY A 208 -36.06 -10.37 -7.01
N TRP A 209 -36.78 -10.62 -5.91
CA TRP A 209 -36.43 -10.16 -4.56
C TRP A 209 -35.02 -10.57 -4.12
N VAL A 210 -34.65 -11.84 -4.32
CA VAL A 210 -33.32 -12.36 -3.94
C VAL A 210 -32.20 -11.58 -4.63
N ARG A 211 -32.35 -11.26 -5.93
CA ARG A 211 -31.32 -10.53 -6.68
C ARG A 211 -31.27 -9.06 -6.29
N ALA A 212 -32.44 -8.45 -6.08
CA ALA A 212 -32.52 -7.05 -5.65
C ALA A 212 -31.93 -6.86 -4.25
N ALA A 213 -32.38 -7.66 -3.28
CA ALA A 213 -31.85 -7.66 -1.93
C ALA A 213 -30.36 -8.02 -1.92
N GLY A 214 -29.91 -8.96 -2.75
CA GLY A 214 -28.49 -9.30 -2.92
C GLY A 214 -27.65 -8.13 -3.41
N ILE A 215 -28.12 -7.36 -4.42
CA ILE A 215 -27.43 -6.14 -4.89
C ILE A 215 -27.32 -5.12 -3.75
N GLY A 216 -28.44 -4.88 -3.06
CA GLY A 216 -28.51 -3.96 -1.93
C GLY A 216 -27.55 -4.33 -0.80
N ALA A 217 -27.62 -5.59 -0.35
CA ALA A 217 -26.76 -6.13 0.69
C ALA A 217 -25.27 -6.07 0.31
N ILE A 218 -24.91 -6.41 -0.93
CA ILE A 218 -23.53 -6.30 -1.40
C ILE A 218 -23.04 -4.84 -1.32
N ILE A 219 -23.82 -3.87 -1.84
CA ILE A 219 -23.43 -2.46 -1.79
C ILE A 219 -23.37 -1.95 -0.35
N GLY A 220 -24.32 -2.33 0.50
CA GLY A 220 -24.34 -1.98 1.92
C GLY A 220 -23.11 -2.51 2.65
N LEU A 221 -22.76 -3.79 2.43
CA LEU A 221 -21.57 -4.42 3.02
C LEU A 221 -20.27 -3.77 2.52
N MET A 222 -20.16 -3.51 1.22
CA MET A 222 -19.01 -2.82 0.64
C MET A 222 -18.84 -1.43 1.24
N THR A 223 -19.92 -0.67 1.35
CA THR A 223 -19.92 0.67 1.97
C THR A 223 -19.56 0.62 3.44
N LEU A 224 -20.07 -0.37 4.18
CA LEU A 224 -19.73 -0.61 5.57
C LEU A 224 -18.26 -1.02 5.73
N THR A 225 -17.64 -1.63 4.72
CA THR A 225 -16.21 -2.02 4.73
C THR A 225 -15.33 -0.81 4.43
N ARG A 226 -15.68 -0.04 3.41
CA ARG A 226 -15.03 1.22 3.03
C ARG A 226 -16.10 2.20 2.53
N PRO A 227 -16.29 3.38 3.14
CA PRO A 227 -17.36 4.30 2.76
C PRO A 227 -17.29 4.74 1.29
N THR A 228 -16.08 4.85 0.73
CA THR A 228 -15.86 5.17 -0.69
C THR A 228 -16.40 4.10 -1.64
N ALA A 229 -16.61 2.86 -1.19
CA ALA A 229 -17.18 1.80 -1.99
C ALA A 229 -18.69 1.97 -2.25
N LEU A 230 -19.35 2.97 -1.65
CA LEU A 230 -20.71 3.38 -2.03
C LEU A 230 -20.83 3.71 -3.53
N LEU A 231 -19.74 4.18 -4.15
CA LEU A 231 -19.66 4.43 -5.59
C LEU A 231 -20.01 3.20 -6.44
N ALA A 232 -19.92 1.99 -5.89
CA ALA A 232 -20.36 0.76 -6.55
C ALA A 232 -21.83 0.80 -6.98
N VAL A 233 -22.68 1.64 -6.36
CA VAL A 233 -24.08 1.85 -6.75
C VAL A 233 -24.24 2.32 -8.20
N VAL A 234 -23.24 3.01 -8.74
CA VAL A 234 -23.19 3.44 -10.14
C VAL A 234 -23.29 2.25 -11.10
N LEU A 235 -22.70 1.11 -10.73
CA LEU A 235 -22.63 -0.08 -11.58
C LEU A 235 -24.03 -0.62 -11.94
N PRO A 236 -24.92 -0.96 -10.98
CA PRO A 236 -26.28 -1.38 -11.32
C PRO A 236 -27.17 -0.26 -11.83
N LEU A 237 -26.99 1.00 -11.41
CA LEU A 237 -27.84 2.09 -11.86
C LEU A 237 -27.63 2.40 -13.35
N LEU A 238 -26.38 2.46 -13.80
CA LEU A 238 -26.05 2.78 -15.20
C LEU A 238 -25.99 1.56 -16.13
N TRP A 239 -26.16 0.35 -15.60
CA TRP A 239 -26.07 -0.88 -16.39
C TRP A 239 -27.05 -0.90 -17.57
N GLY A 240 -26.53 -1.06 -18.80
CA GLY A 240 -27.36 -1.12 -20.00
C GLY A 240 -27.87 0.23 -20.53
N LEU A 241 -27.50 1.35 -19.92
CA LEU A 241 -27.90 2.68 -20.40
C LEU A 241 -27.02 3.13 -21.57
N THR A 242 -27.41 2.77 -22.79
CA THR A 242 -26.65 3.07 -24.01
C THR A 242 -27.27 4.19 -24.87
N SER A 243 -28.52 4.57 -24.61
CA SER A 243 -29.26 5.58 -25.38
C SER A 243 -30.36 6.23 -24.53
N LEU A 244 -30.96 7.32 -25.03
CA LEU A 244 -32.14 7.95 -24.39
C LEU A 244 -33.35 7.02 -24.34
N VAL A 245 -33.48 6.11 -25.31
CA VAL A 245 -34.55 5.10 -25.31
C VAL A 245 -34.33 4.12 -24.14
N ALA A 246 -33.12 3.61 -23.98
CA ALA A 246 -32.76 2.74 -22.86
C ALA A 246 -32.99 3.40 -21.49
N LEU A 247 -32.78 4.72 -21.39
CA LEU A 247 -33.10 5.48 -20.17
C LEU A 247 -34.60 5.49 -19.87
N ARG A 248 -35.45 5.76 -20.87
CA ARG A 248 -36.91 5.75 -20.69
C ARG A 248 -37.43 4.36 -20.31
N GLU A 249 -36.90 3.31 -20.95
CA GLU A 249 -37.19 1.92 -20.60
C GLU A 249 -36.76 1.60 -19.16
N ARG A 250 -35.58 2.11 -18.74
CA ARG A 250 -35.07 1.92 -17.37
C ARG A 250 -35.95 2.60 -16.33
N LEU A 251 -36.37 3.83 -16.57
CA LEU A 251 -37.29 4.55 -15.67
C LEU A 251 -38.64 3.82 -15.56
N THR A 252 -39.14 3.29 -16.69
CA THR A 252 -40.38 2.50 -16.71
C THR A 252 -40.23 1.20 -15.93
N PHE A 253 -39.09 0.51 -16.11
CA PHE A 253 -38.74 -0.69 -15.34
C PHE A 253 -38.66 -0.40 -13.84
N TRP A 254 -37.99 0.69 -13.43
CA TRP A 254 -37.89 1.07 -12.03
C TRP A 254 -39.24 1.42 -11.42
N ARG A 255 -40.10 2.14 -12.15
CA ARG A 255 -41.47 2.41 -11.69
C ARG A 255 -42.27 1.13 -11.51
N ARG A 256 -42.15 0.18 -12.44
CA ARG A 256 -42.83 -1.13 -12.37
C ARG A 256 -42.31 -2.00 -11.22
N HIS A 257 -41.01 -1.92 -10.93
CA HIS A 257 -40.32 -2.78 -9.95
C HIS A 257 -39.85 -2.01 -8.71
N TRP A 258 -40.51 -0.92 -8.34
CA TRP A 258 -40.06 -0.02 -7.27
C TRP A 258 -39.93 -0.74 -5.91
N LEU A 259 -40.79 -1.72 -5.64
CA LEU A 259 -40.71 -2.55 -4.44
C LEU A 259 -39.41 -3.37 -4.38
N LEU A 260 -38.89 -3.84 -5.52
CA LEU A 260 -37.59 -4.51 -5.57
C LEU A 260 -36.45 -3.53 -5.26
N LEU A 261 -36.55 -2.30 -5.76
CA LEU A 261 -35.56 -1.25 -5.46
C LEU A 261 -35.59 -0.85 -3.99
N LEU A 262 -36.79 -0.74 -3.40
CA LEU A 262 -36.95 -0.53 -1.96
C LEU A 262 -36.37 -1.71 -1.17
N GLY A 263 -36.61 -2.95 -1.59
CA GLY A 263 -36.00 -4.14 -0.99
C GLY A 263 -34.47 -4.11 -1.03
N ALA A 264 -33.88 -3.65 -2.14
CA ALA A 264 -32.44 -3.44 -2.25
C ALA A 264 -31.96 -2.35 -1.28
N ALA A 265 -32.65 -1.20 -1.22
CA ALA A 265 -32.32 -0.11 -0.32
C ALA A 265 -32.41 -0.52 1.16
N VAL A 266 -33.45 -1.27 1.55
CA VAL A 266 -33.63 -1.78 2.91
C VAL A 266 -32.55 -2.81 3.25
N ALA A 267 -32.24 -3.75 2.35
CA ALA A 267 -31.19 -4.75 2.59
C ALA A 267 -29.80 -4.11 2.74
N GLY A 268 -29.47 -3.12 1.90
CA GLY A 268 -28.22 -2.38 2.01
C GLY A 268 -28.18 -1.48 3.25
N GLY A 269 -29.28 -0.77 3.53
CA GLY A 269 -29.43 0.09 4.69
C GLY A 269 -29.33 -0.68 6.00
N ALA A 270 -29.86 -1.90 6.08
CA ALA A 270 -29.76 -2.76 7.25
C ALA A 270 -28.29 -3.06 7.60
N LEU A 271 -27.46 -3.44 6.62
CA LEU A 271 -26.03 -3.67 6.87
C LEU A 271 -25.30 -2.37 7.19
N LEU A 272 -25.55 -1.30 6.42
CA LEU A 272 -24.89 -0.01 6.65
C LEU A 272 -25.24 0.59 8.02
N SER A 273 -26.45 0.33 8.54
CA SER A 273 -26.93 0.83 9.83
C SER A 273 -26.09 0.38 11.03
N LEU A 274 -25.32 -0.71 10.88
CA LEU A 274 -24.42 -1.19 11.92
C LEU A 274 -23.41 -0.11 12.34
N GLN A 275 -22.94 0.73 11.41
CA GLN A 275 -21.96 1.78 11.73
C GLN A 275 -22.57 2.94 12.53
N PRO A 276 -23.69 3.58 12.12
CA PRO A 276 -24.38 4.57 12.95
C PRO A 276 -24.82 4.03 14.32
N LEU A 277 -25.26 2.77 14.40
CA LEU A 277 -25.61 2.14 15.68
C LEU A 277 -24.40 2.04 16.60
N TYR A 278 -23.25 1.61 16.06
CA TYR A 278 -21.99 1.61 16.79
C TYR A 278 -21.60 3.02 17.26
N TRP A 279 -21.66 4.03 16.39
CA TRP A 279 -21.32 5.41 16.77
C TRP A 279 -22.25 5.96 17.85
N HIS A 280 -23.56 5.69 17.75
CA HIS A 280 -24.52 6.09 18.76
C HIS A 280 -24.26 5.37 20.08
N TYR A 281 -23.93 4.08 20.03
CA TYR A 281 -23.53 3.32 21.21
C TYR A 281 -22.25 3.87 21.84
N ALA A 282 -21.22 4.21 21.06
CA ALA A 282 -19.93 4.67 21.57
C ALA A 282 -19.95 6.14 22.05
N THR A 283 -20.70 7.01 21.35
CA THR A 283 -20.59 8.48 21.54
C THR A 283 -21.91 9.18 21.82
N GLY A 284 -23.05 8.50 21.70
CA GLY A 284 -24.39 9.13 21.72
C GLY A 284 -24.78 9.84 20.42
N ARG A 285 -23.89 9.90 19.41
CA ARG A 285 -24.15 10.55 18.11
C ARG A 285 -24.30 9.55 16.99
N TRP A 286 -25.23 9.81 16.07
CA TRP A 286 -25.51 8.92 14.92
C TRP A 286 -24.49 9.01 13.78
N ILE A 287 -23.72 10.10 13.71
CA ILE A 287 -22.70 10.33 12.67
C ILE A 287 -21.44 10.83 13.36
N VAL A 288 -20.32 10.14 13.14
CA VAL A 288 -19.01 10.48 13.70
C VAL A 288 -17.96 10.34 12.60
N TYR A 289 -17.12 11.37 12.42
CA TYR A 289 -15.99 11.29 11.51
C TYR A 289 -14.78 10.65 12.19
N SER A 290 -14.60 9.34 11.99
CA SER A 290 -13.61 8.54 12.73
C SER A 290 -12.17 8.71 12.23
N TYR A 291 -11.96 9.40 11.11
CA TYR A 291 -10.65 9.66 10.49
C TYR A 291 -10.01 10.99 10.92
N GLN A 292 -10.63 11.71 11.89
CA GLN A 292 -10.11 12.94 12.49
C GLN A 292 -9.71 13.98 11.43
N GLU A 293 -8.44 14.37 11.37
CA GLU A 293 -7.94 15.42 10.47
C GLU A 293 -7.77 14.96 9.00
N GLN A 294 -7.95 13.66 8.71
CA GLN A 294 -7.70 13.09 7.37
C GLN A 294 -8.90 13.34 6.44
N GLY A 295 -9.05 14.57 5.92
CA GLY A 295 -10.13 14.98 5.02
C GLY A 295 -9.89 14.76 3.52
N PHE A 296 -10.70 15.45 2.70
CA PHE A 296 -10.60 15.43 1.23
C PHE A 296 -10.28 16.82 0.67
N ASN A 297 -9.37 16.87 -0.30
CA ASN A 297 -9.08 18.01 -1.14
C ASN A 297 -9.68 17.83 -2.53
N TRP A 298 -10.97 18.19 -2.65
CA TRP A 298 -11.72 18.02 -3.89
C TRP A 298 -11.21 18.88 -5.05
N LEU A 299 -10.68 20.08 -4.78
CA LEU A 299 -10.24 21.01 -5.83
C LEU A 299 -8.80 20.79 -6.29
N LYS A 300 -7.97 20.16 -5.45
CA LYS A 300 -6.58 19.82 -5.78
C LYS A 300 -6.32 18.35 -5.41
N PRO A 301 -6.98 17.39 -6.09
CA PRO A 301 -6.73 15.97 -5.86
C PRO A 301 -5.33 15.59 -6.35
N HIS A 302 -4.70 14.64 -5.66
CA HIS A 302 -3.37 14.12 -5.95
C HIS A 302 -3.39 13.12 -7.12
N LEU A 303 -4.04 13.47 -8.24
CA LEU A 303 -4.25 12.55 -9.36
C LEU A 303 -2.93 12.13 -10.02
N PHE A 304 -2.03 13.09 -10.29
CA PHE A 304 -0.77 12.80 -10.96
C PHE A 304 0.16 12.00 -10.04
N GLU A 305 0.25 12.42 -8.78
CA GLU A 305 1.02 11.74 -7.75
C GLU A 305 0.49 10.33 -7.49
N GLY A 306 -0.82 10.19 -7.30
CA GLY A 306 -1.48 8.93 -7.08
C GLY A 306 -1.33 7.93 -8.23
N ILE A 307 -1.20 8.41 -9.47
CA ILE A 307 -1.06 7.54 -10.65
C ILE A 307 0.42 7.24 -10.98
N PHE A 308 1.32 8.22 -10.87
CA PHE A 308 2.68 8.13 -11.42
C PHE A 308 3.81 8.37 -10.42
N SER A 309 3.54 8.70 -9.16
CA SER A 309 4.60 8.95 -8.18
C SER A 309 5.47 7.72 -7.95
N PHE A 310 6.77 7.95 -7.75
CA PHE A 310 7.70 6.91 -7.31
C PHE A 310 7.41 6.43 -5.89
N ARG A 311 6.67 7.16 -5.06
CA ARG A 311 6.38 6.72 -3.69
C ARG A 311 5.41 5.54 -3.66
N THR A 312 4.27 5.68 -4.37
CA THR A 312 3.16 4.71 -4.35
C THR A 312 2.28 4.77 -5.62
N GLY A 313 2.79 5.27 -6.75
CA GLY A 313 1.98 5.53 -7.96
C GLY A 313 1.31 4.28 -8.53
N TRP A 314 0.02 4.37 -8.85
CA TRP A 314 -0.78 3.25 -9.34
C TRP A 314 -0.21 2.59 -10.60
N LEU A 315 -0.08 3.34 -11.70
CA LEU A 315 0.34 2.81 -12.99
C LEU A 315 1.87 2.62 -13.08
N LEU A 316 2.64 3.31 -12.24
CA LEU A 316 4.08 3.06 -12.12
C LEU A 316 4.37 1.64 -11.60
N TYR A 317 3.59 1.20 -10.61
CA TYR A 317 3.73 -0.12 -9.98
C TYR A 317 2.78 -1.19 -10.55
N SER A 318 1.91 -0.83 -11.51
CA SER A 318 1.01 -1.76 -12.21
C SER A 318 0.83 -1.36 -13.69
N PRO A 319 1.93 -1.29 -14.47
CA PRO A 319 1.91 -0.72 -15.82
C PRO A 319 1.00 -1.46 -16.80
N LEU A 320 0.77 -2.76 -16.60
CA LEU A 320 -0.14 -3.53 -17.47
C LEU A 320 -1.61 -3.10 -17.35
N LEU A 321 -2.00 -2.39 -16.29
CA LEU A 321 -3.36 -1.83 -16.17
C LEU A 321 -3.61 -0.68 -17.15
N VAL A 322 -2.58 -0.12 -17.80
CA VAL A 322 -2.76 0.75 -18.97
C VAL A 322 -3.52 0.01 -20.08
N VAL A 323 -3.29 -1.30 -20.26
CA VAL A 323 -4.03 -2.12 -21.23
C VAL A 323 -5.52 -2.18 -20.86
N ALA A 324 -5.85 -2.20 -19.56
CA ALA A 324 -7.23 -2.12 -19.11
C ALA A 324 -7.86 -0.76 -19.43
N LEU A 325 -7.13 0.35 -19.23
CA LEU A 325 -7.62 1.69 -19.58
C LEU A 325 -7.87 1.84 -21.08
N LEU A 326 -6.94 1.39 -21.93
CA LEU A 326 -7.13 1.36 -23.40
C LEU A 326 -8.28 0.42 -23.82
N GLY A 327 -8.52 -0.62 -23.02
CA GLY A 327 -9.57 -1.60 -23.20
C GLY A 327 -11.00 -1.08 -23.14
N PHE A 328 -11.23 0.12 -22.60
CA PHE A 328 -12.54 0.77 -22.67
C PHE A 328 -12.98 1.01 -24.14
N GLY A 329 -12.05 1.23 -25.06
CA GLY A 329 -12.35 1.38 -26.49
C GLY A 329 -13.01 0.14 -27.10
N PRO A 330 -12.34 -1.04 -27.06
CA PRO A 330 -12.95 -2.31 -27.47
C PRO A 330 -14.18 -2.70 -26.65
N LEU A 331 -14.20 -2.42 -25.34
CA LEU A 331 -15.34 -2.73 -24.45
C LEU A 331 -16.63 -2.08 -24.93
N ARG A 332 -16.57 -0.82 -25.40
CA ARG A 332 -17.73 -0.10 -25.95
C ARG A 332 -18.43 -0.88 -27.07
N ARG A 333 -17.69 -1.64 -27.87
CA ARG A 333 -18.24 -2.43 -28.99
C ARG A 333 -18.62 -3.84 -28.56
N GLN A 334 -17.78 -4.50 -27.76
CA GLN A 334 -17.98 -5.89 -27.37
C GLN A 334 -19.06 -6.07 -26.30
N GLN A 335 -19.17 -5.14 -25.35
CA GLN A 335 -20.11 -5.18 -24.23
C GLN A 335 -20.66 -3.76 -23.95
N PRO A 336 -21.45 -3.17 -24.86
CA PRO A 336 -21.93 -1.78 -24.76
C PRO A 336 -22.71 -1.51 -23.47
N ALA A 337 -23.46 -2.50 -22.97
CA ALA A 337 -24.21 -2.39 -21.72
C ALA A 337 -23.33 -2.18 -20.47
N ALA A 338 -22.07 -2.64 -20.51
CA ALA A 338 -21.12 -2.51 -19.42
C ALA A 338 -20.21 -1.28 -19.57
N PHE A 339 -20.16 -0.63 -20.74
CA PHE A 339 -19.19 0.43 -20.99
C PHE A 339 -19.35 1.65 -20.05
N TRP A 340 -20.52 2.30 -20.08
CA TRP A 340 -20.80 3.48 -19.26
C TRP A 340 -20.74 3.24 -17.75
N PRO A 341 -21.38 2.19 -17.18
CA PRO A 341 -21.29 1.95 -15.73
C PRO A 341 -19.84 1.79 -15.27
N LEU A 342 -19.04 1.01 -16.00
CA LEU A 342 -17.64 0.76 -15.62
C LEU A 342 -16.76 2.00 -15.83
N LEU A 343 -16.96 2.75 -16.92
CA LEU A 343 -16.17 3.97 -17.18
C LEU A 343 -16.46 5.06 -16.14
N VAL A 344 -17.74 5.35 -15.90
CA VAL A 344 -18.15 6.36 -14.91
C VAL A 344 -17.70 5.96 -13.51
N PHE A 345 -17.86 4.68 -13.14
CA PHE A 345 -17.32 4.17 -11.89
C PHE A 345 -15.81 4.39 -11.79
N MET A 346 -15.04 4.02 -12.82
CA MET A 346 -13.58 4.16 -12.78
C MET A 346 -13.14 5.62 -12.64
N VAL A 347 -13.78 6.55 -13.36
CA VAL A 347 -13.46 7.98 -13.27
C VAL A 347 -13.77 8.50 -11.86
N LEU A 348 -14.97 8.23 -11.35
CA LEU A 348 -15.39 8.69 -10.02
C LEU A 348 -14.54 8.06 -8.91
N PHE A 349 -14.30 6.75 -8.97
CA PHE A 349 -13.53 6.03 -7.97
C PHE A 349 -12.08 6.51 -7.93
N THR A 350 -11.45 6.73 -9.09
CA THR A 350 -10.08 7.29 -9.17
C THR A 350 -10.03 8.70 -8.59
N TYR A 351 -11.00 9.55 -8.94
CA TYR A 351 -11.07 10.91 -8.44
C TYR A 351 -11.26 10.96 -6.92
N VAL A 352 -12.24 10.25 -6.38
CA VAL A 352 -12.49 10.20 -4.93
C VAL A 352 -11.31 9.60 -4.18
N THR A 353 -10.69 8.55 -4.70
CA THR A 353 -9.52 7.90 -4.08
C THR A 353 -8.35 8.86 -3.94
N PHE A 354 -8.06 9.67 -4.96
CA PHE A 354 -6.93 10.60 -4.94
C PHE A 354 -7.29 12.02 -4.48
N ALA A 355 -8.57 12.31 -4.23
CA ALA A 355 -9.00 13.50 -3.52
C ALA A 355 -8.77 13.40 -2.01
N TRP A 356 -8.52 12.21 -1.45
CA TRP A 356 -8.22 12.07 -0.03
C TRP A 356 -6.83 12.63 0.30
N ASN A 357 -6.71 13.38 1.41
CA ASN A 357 -5.45 14.03 1.81
C ASN A 357 -4.32 13.01 2.01
N GLU A 358 -4.67 11.83 2.53
CA GLU A 358 -3.74 10.71 2.73
C GLU A 358 -3.66 9.82 1.48
N TRP A 359 -3.38 10.41 0.32
CA TRP A 359 -3.33 9.71 -0.96
C TRP A 359 -2.26 8.61 -1.05
N LEU A 360 -1.27 8.61 -0.13
CA LEU A 360 -0.30 7.52 0.03
C LEU A 360 -0.94 6.25 0.62
N TYR A 361 -2.11 6.37 1.24
CA TYR A 361 -2.79 5.31 1.99
C TYR A 361 -1.82 4.56 2.89
N GLY A 362 -1.07 5.25 3.76
CA GLY A 362 -0.13 4.62 4.70
C GLY A 362 1.18 4.10 4.10
N GLY A 363 1.40 4.28 2.79
CA GLY A 363 2.61 3.78 2.11
C GLY A 363 2.54 2.27 1.82
N GLY A 364 2.99 1.85 0.65
CA GLY A 364 2.98 0.45 0.24
C GLY A 364 3.31 0.28 -1.25
N LEU A 365 3.28 -0.96 -1.74
CA LEU A 365 3.47 -1.23 -3.17
C LEU A 365 2.32 -0.68 -4.00
N GLY A 366 2.58 0.42 -4.73
CA GLY A 366 1.57 1.08 -5.57
C GLY A 366 0.34 1.60 -4.80
N ALA A 367 -0.65 2.11 -5.54
CA ALA A 367 -1.86 2.65 -4.94
C ALA A 367 -2.82 1.51 -4.54
N ARG A 368 -2.62 0.93 -3.35
CA ARG A 368 -3.40 -0.22 -2.87
C ARG A 368 -4.91 0.01 -2.86
N ALA A 369 -5.36 1.24 -2.65
CA ALA A 369 -6.77 1.60 -2.70
C ALA A 369 -7.43 1.34 -4.06
N MET A 370 -6.66 1.34 -5.16
CA MET A 370 -7.17 1.05 -6.50
C MET A 370 -7.49 -0.43 -6.73
N ILE A 371 -6.97 -1.33 -5.90
CA ILE A 371 -7.13 -2.78 -6.06
C ILE A 371 -8.60 -3.19 -6.05
N ASP A 372 -9.42 -2.53 -5.23
CA ASP A 372 -10.86 -2.78 -5.15
C ASP A 372 -11.53 -2.68 -6.53
N SER A 373 -11.05 -1.73 -7.36
CA SER A 373 -11.57 -1.50 -8.71
C SER A 373 -11.11 -2.53 -9.75
N TYR A 374 -10.22 -3.47 -9.41
CA TYR A 374 -9.62 -4.39 -10.39
C TYR A 374 -10.64 -5.39 -10.96
N ALA A 375 -11.68 -5.77 -10.20
CA ALA A 375 -12.78 -6.54 -10.75
C ALA A 375 -13.55 -5.78 -11.84
N VAL A 376 -13.65 -4.45 -11.73
CA VAL A 376 -14.23 -3.58 -12.77
C VAL A 376 -13.28 -3.48 -13.97
N LEU A 377 -11.98 -3.23 -13.73
CA LEU A 377 -10.96 -3.15 -14.78
C LEU A 377 -10.70 -4.47 -15.51
N ALA A 378 -11.04 -5.61 -14.92
CA ALA A 378 -10.95 -6.92 -15.55
C ALA A 378 -11.73 -7.00 -16.87
N TRP A 379 -12.85 -6.28 -16.97
CA TRP A 379 -13.72 -6.26 -18.15
C TRP A 379 -13.10 -5.55 -19.34
N PRO A 380 -12.69 -4.26 -19.25
CA PRO A 380 -12.00 -3.62 -20.35
C PRO A 380 -10.64 -4.27 -20.63
N LEU A 381 -9.93 -4.82 -19.63
CA LEU A 381 -8.72 -5.62 -19.87
C LEU A 381 -9.00 -6.83 -20.76
N ALA A 382 -10.02 -7.63 -20.43
CA ALA A 382 -10.42 -8.77 -21.27
C ALA A 382 -10.88 -8.33 -22.65
N ALA A 383 -11.58 -7.18 -22.77
CA ALA A 383 -11.97 -6.64 -24.07
C ALA A 383 -10.76 -6.23 -24.92
N ALA A 384 -9.73 -5.61 -24.32
CA ALA A 384 -8.47 -5.29 -24.98
C ALA A 384 -7.76 -6.54 -25.47
N LEU A 385 -7.62 -7.55 -24.61
CA LEU A 385 -6.98 -8.82 -24.95
C LEU A 385 -7.76 -9.56 -26.04
N SER A 386 -9.10 -9.56 -26.00
CA SER A 386 -9.93 -10.13 -27.07
C SER A 386 -9.71 -9.41 -28.40
N TRP A 387 -9.60 -8.08 -28.38
CA TRP A 387 -9.33 -7.29 -29.58
C TRP A 387 -7.93 -7.54 -30.14
N LEU A 388 -6.95 -7.70 -29.25
CA LEU A 388 -5.55 -7.96 -29.58
C LEU A 388 -5.37 -9.36 -30.16
N LEU A 389 -5.95 -10.39 -29.53
CA LEU A 389 -5.86 -11.78 -29.96
C LEU A 389 -6.55 -12.04 -31.30
N ALA A 390 -7.55 -11.23 -31.67
CA ALA A 390 -8.12 -11.24 -33.01
C ALA A 390 -7.15 -10.69 -34.09
N ARG A 391 -5.98 -10.18 -33.72
CA ARG A 391 -4.96 -9.58 -34.59
C ARG A 391 -3.59 -10.23 -34.36
N PRO A 392 -3.29 -11.38 -34.98
CA PRO A 392 -2.16 -12.22 -34.60
C PRO A 392 -0.80 -11.50 -34.63
N ARG A 393 -0.56 -10.62 -35.62
CA ARG A 393 0.68 -9.83 -35.69
C ARG A 393 0.87 -8.92 -34.47
N TRP A 394 -0.21 -8.27 -34.03
CA TRP A 394 -0.19 -7.41 -32.84
C TRP A 394 -0.11 -8.23 -31.56
N ALA A 395 -0.79 -9.37 -31.50
CA ALA A 395 -0.71 -10.29 -30.35
C ALA A 395 0.71 -10.81 -30.13
N VAL A 396 1.39 -11.24 -31.19
CA VAL A 396 2.79 -11.69 -31.14
C VAL A 396 3.71 -10.55 -30.71
N ALA A 397 3.52 -9.34 -31.26
CA ALA A 397 4.31 -8.17 -30.87
C ALA A 397 4.09 -7.73 -29.41
N ALA A 398 2.87 -7.89 -28.89
CA ALA A 398 2.53 -7.51 -27.52
C ALA A 398 2.91 -8.56 -26.48
N ALA A 399 3.05 -9.84 -26.87
CA ALA A 399 3.32 -10.93 -25.93
C ALA A 399 4.60 -10.71 -25.06
N PRO A 400 5.75 -10.27 -25.60
CA PRO A 400 6.93 -9.97 -24.79
C PRO A 400 6.68 -8.86 -23.76
N LEU A 401 5.92 -7.82 -24.13
CA LEU A 401 5.58 -6.72 -23.22
C LEU A 401 4.66 -7.17 -22.08
N LEU A 402 3.66 -8.01 -22.39
CA LEU A 402 2.77 -8.59 -21.39
C LEU A 402 3.53 -9.53 -20.45
N LEU A 403 4.43 -10.36 -20.98
CA LEU A 403 5.27 -11.26 -20.18
C LEU A 403 6.24 -10.48 -19.29
N LEU A 404 6.93 -9.47 -19.84
CA LEU A 404 7.82 -8.60 -19.07
C LEU A 404 7.06 -7.82 -18.00
N GLY A 405 5.84 -7.35 -18.30
CA GLY A 405 4.99 -6.67 -17.32
C GLY A 405 4.55 -7.59 -16.17
N CYS A 406 4.22 -8.85 -16.46
CA CYS A 406 3.95 -9.85 -15.41
C CYS A 406 5.21 -10.19 -14.61
N ALA A 407 6.37 -10.31 -15.26
CA ALA A 407 7.65 -10.53 -14.57
C ALA A 407 8.01 -9.34 -13.67
N TYR A 408 7.76 -8.11 -14.12
CA TYR A 408 7.95 -6.88 -13.34
C TYR A 408 7.01 -6.82 -12.13
N GLY A 409 5.72 -7.10 -12.30
CA GLY A 409 4.76 -7.12 -11.18
C GLY A 409 5.04 -8.23 -10.15
N TYR A 410 5.51 -9.40 -10.61
CA TYR A 410 5.99 -10.45 -9.72
C TYR A 410 7.25 -10.02 -8.96
N TRP A 411 8.25 -9.46 -9.65
CA TRP A 411 9.45 -8.92 -9.01
C TRP A 411 9.09 -7.86 -7.95
N LEU A 412 8.18 -6.94 -8.26
CA LEU A 412 7.68 -5.95 -7.30
C LEU A 412 7.03 -6.59 -6.07
N THR A 413 6.31 -7.71 -6.24
CA THR A 413 5.75 -8.46 -5.11
C THR A 413 6.86 -9.04 -4.23
N GLN A 414 7.96 -9.54 -4.81
CA GLN A 414 9.13 -9.99 -4.05
C GLN A 414 9.77 -8.83 -3.27
N MET A 415 9.77 -7.62 -3.84
CA MET A 415 10.29 -6.43 -3.14
C MET A 415 9.41 -6.00 -1.97
N ALA A 416 8.12 -6.36 -2.00
CA ALA A 416 7.12 -5.97 -1.01
C ALA A 416 6.81 -7.09 0.00
N ILE A 417 7.67 -8.12 0.10
CA ILE A 417 7.47 -9.23 1.05
C ILE A 417 7.36 -8.66 2.47
N PRO A 418 6.29 -9.01 3.20
CA PRO A 418 6.12 -8.59 4.59
C PRO A 418 7.32 -8.99 5.46
N GLY A 419 7.67 -8.14 6.42
CA GLY A 419 8.75 -8.44 7.37
C GLY A 419 10.15 -7.95 6.96
N GLY A 420 10.23 -6.97 6.05
CA GLY A 420 11.48 -6.21 5.81
C GLY A 420 12.56 -6.93 5.02
N GLN A 421 12.27 -8.12 4.48
CA GLN A 421 13.19 -8.90 3.66
C GLN A 421 13.27 -8.38 2.21
N GLY A 422 12.26 -7.62 1.75
CA GLY A 422 12.23 -7.02 0.44
C GLY A 422 12.89 -5.63 0.38
N LEU A 423 13.23 -5.17 -0.83
CA LEU A 423 13.91 -3.88 -1.05
C LEU A 423 12.95 -2.67 -1.12
N LEU A 424 11.63 -2.88 -1.02
CA LEU A 424 10.65 -1.79 -1.08
C LEU A 424 10.70 -0.93 0.19
N ALA A 425 11.04 0.34 0.03
CA ALA A 425 10.91 1.35 1.08
C ALA A 425 9.54 2.05 0.96
N ALA A 426 8.51 1.45 1.56
CA ALA A 426 7.12 1.91 1.46
C ALA A 426 6.98 3.40 1.80
N GLY A 427 6.39 4.20 0.90
CA GLY A 427 6.19 5.64 1.08
C GLY A 427 7.40 6.52 0.77
N ASP A 428 8.61 5.95 0.75
CA ASP A 428 9.88 6.66 0.60
C ASP A 428 10.55 6.46 -0.76
N MET A 429 10.06 5.50 -1.54
CA MET A 429 10.59 5.18 -2.87
C MET A 429 10.76 6.43 -3.74
N ASN A 430 11.91 6.51 -4.41
CA ASN A 430 12.21 7.55 -5.40
C ASN A 430 12.81 6.96 -6.68
N ARG A 431 13.00 7.80 -7.69
CA ARG A 431 13.45 7.39 -9.02
C ARG A 431 14.84 6.75 -9.00
N THR A 432 15.77 7.36 -8.27
CA THR A 432 17.18 6.94 -8.25
C THR A 432 17.31 5.58 -7.57
N TYR A 433 16.68 5.42 -6.41
CA TYR A 433 16.65 4.15 -5.70
C TYR A 433 15.94 3.05 -6.51
N LEU A 434 14.76 3.33 -7.08
CA LEU A 434 14.03 2.36 -7.91
C LEU A 434 14.89 1.86 -9.10
N ARG A 435 15.60 2.78 -9.77
CA ARG A 435 16.51 2.42 -10.87
C ARG A 435 17.66 1.53 -10.39
N ARG A 436 18.19 1.80 -9.19
CA ARG A 436 19.30 1.03 -8.62
C ARG A 436 18.88 -0.38 -8.19
N ILE A 437 17.65 -0.57 -7.73
CA ILE A 437 17.18 -1.89 -7.30
C ILE A 437 16.52 -2.71 -8.42
N LEU A 438 16.22 -2.12 -9.59
CA LEU A 438 15.43 -2.74 -10.64
C LEU A 438 15.93 -4.16 -11.02
N PHE A 439 15.04 -5.14 -10.88
CA PHE A 439 15.32 -6.58 -11.08
C PHE A 439 16.47 -7.17 -10.25
N ARG A 440 16.84 -6.52 -9.14
CA ARG A 440 17.75 -7.05 -8.13
C ARG A 440 16.96 -7.51 -6.91
N TYR A 441 17.49 -8.53 -6.24
CA TYR A 441 16.92 -9.08 -5.01
C TYR A 441 17.71 -8.68 -3.77
N GLU A 442 18.99 -8.37 -3.96
CA GLU A 442 19.89 -7.88 -2.93
C GLU A 442 20.67 -6.69 -3.49
N VAL A 443 20.87 -5.70 -2.64
CA VAL A 443 21.74 -4.55 -2.90
C VAL A 443 22.52 -4.23 -1.64
N PRO A 444 23.71 -3.62 -1.75
CA PRO A 444 24.45 -3.18 -0.58
C PRO A 444 23.61 -2.22 0.29
N PRO A 445 23.68 -2.28 1.64
CA PRO A 445 22.86 -1.46 2.54
C PRO A 445 22.95 0.05 2.29
N GLU A 446 24.11 0.55 1.87
CA GLU A 446 24.35 1.95 1.50
C GLU A 446 23.46 2.43 0.34
N THR A 447 22.94 1.50 -0.47
CA THR A 447 21.97 1.81 -1.52
C THR A 447 20.73 2.51 -0.94
N ARG A 448 20.34 2.22 0.31
CA ARG A 448 19.20 2.87 0.98
C ARG A 448 19.41 4.36 1.23
N LEU A 449 20.65 4.86 1.23
CA LEU A 449 20.93 6.30 1.29
C LEU A 449 20.38 7.05 0.07
N LEU A 450 20.22 6.36 -1.06
CA LEU A 450 19.61 6.93 -2.26
C LEU A 450 18.15 7.35 -2.05
N LEU A 451 17.45 6.80 -1.06
CA LEU A 451 16.08 7.19 -0.70
C LEU A 451 16.00 8.67 -0.28
N ASP A 452 17.07 9.19 0.33
CA ASP A 452 17.17 10.58 0.75
C ASP A 452 18.01 11.43 -0.22
N SER A 453 19.13 10.87 -0.72
CA SER A 453 20.03 11.61 -1.62
C SER A 453 19.33 11.94 -2.94
N ASN A 454 18.57 10.97 -3.48
CA ASN A 454 17.96 10.98 -4.81
C ASN A 454 18.94 11.34 -5.94
N SER A 455 20.23 11.16 -5.73
CA SER A 455 21.30 11.35 -6.71
C SER A 455 22.43 10.34 -6.48
N GLU A 456 22.99 9.85 -7.59
CA GLU A 456 24.07 8.86 -7.61
C GLU A 456 25.03 9.25 -8.75
N PHE A 457 26.34 9.21 -8.48
CA PHE A 457 27.36 9.27 -9.51
C PHE A 457 27.89 7.85 -9.77
N THR A 458 27.80 7.40 -11.02
CA THR A 458 28.20 6.04 -11.43
C THR A 458 29.46 6.01 -12.31
N GLY A 459 30.11 7.15 -12.50
CA GLY A 459 31.32 7.28 -13.33
C GLY A 459 32.61 7.12 -12.52
N GLU A 460 33.73 7.37 -13.18
CA GLU A 460 35.03 7.54 -12.52
C GLU A 460 35.24 9.02 -12.19
N ALA A 461 35.44 9.34 -10.92
CA ALA A 461 35.63 10.71 -10.47
C ALA A 461 36.98 11.25 -10.96
N ARG A 462 36.97 12.42 -11.59
CA ARG A 462 38.19 13.11 -12.04
C ARG A 462 38.39 14.40 -11.25
N ASN A 463 39.64 14.86 -11.17
CA ASN A 463 40.01 16.11 -10.49
C ASN A 463 39.51 16.20 -9.03
N THR A 464 39.50 15.07 -8.32
CA THR A 464 39.00 15.01 -6.95
C THR A 464 39.82 15.90 -6.02
N ARG A 465 39.14 16.80 -5.31
CA ARG A 465 39.72 17.72 -4.33
C ARG A 465 38.95 17.66 -3.02
N VAL A 466 39.66 17.68 -1.90
CA VAL A 466 39.06 17.74 -0.56
C VAL A 466 38.67 19.16 -0.25
N LEU A 467 37.38 19.39 -0.01
CA LEU A 467 36.88 20.68 0.45
C LEU A 467 36.92 20.78 1.97
N TRP A 468 36.64 19.67 2.65
CA TRP A 468 36.63 19.58 4.11
C TRP A 468 36.83 18.14 4.58
N GLN A 469 37.48 17.99 5.73
CA GLN A 469 37.70 16.70 6.39
C GLN A 469 37.75 16.90 7.92
N GLN A 470 37.22 15.93 8.66
CA GLN A 470 37.35 15.80 10.12
C GLN A 470 37.57 14.32 10.48
N ASP A 471 38.62 14.05 11.26
CA ASP A 471 38.87 12.76 11.90
C ASP A 471 38.22 12.67 13.30
N PHE A 472 37.93 13.83 13.92
CA PHE A 472 37.35 13.96 15.26
C PHE A 472 38.26 13.46 16.39
N GLU A 473 39.58 13.50 16.21
CA GLU A 473 40.56 13.15 17.27
C GLU A 473 40.56 14.14 18.43
N GLN A 474 40.09 15.37 18.21
CA GLN A 474 40.00 16.44 19.20
C GLN A 474 38.63 17.14 19.14
N PRO A 475 37.52 16.45 19.45
CA PRO A 475 36.21 17.07 19.40
C PRO A 475 36.02 18.00 20.61
N ALA A 476 34.95 18.79 20.62
CA ALA A 476 34.64 19.64 21.78
C ALA A 476 34.46 18.78 23.05
N PRO A 477 34.74 19.32 24.26
CA PRO A 477 34.63 18.57 25.50
C PRO A 477 33.27 17.89 25.65
N GLY A 478 33.26 16.58 25.97
CA GLY A 478 32.04 15.78 26.12
C GLY A 478 31.55 15.06 24.86
N LEU A 479 32.06 15.42 23.67
CA LEU A 479 31.66 14.80 22.38
C LEU A 479 32.51 13.59 21.97
N CYS A 480 33.47 13.19 22.80
CA CYS A 480 34.35 12.07 22.48
C CYS A 480 33.68 10.73 22.79
N GLY A 481 33.36 9.97 21.75
CA GLY A 481 32.79 8.63 21.87
C GLY A 481 33.86 7.55 21.95
N THR A 482 33.83 6.76 23.03
CA THR A 482 34.72 5.60 23.23
C THR A 482 33.90 4.31 23.42
N PRO A 483 34.29 3.17 22.81
CA PRO A 483 35.45 3.00 21.92
C PRO A 483 35.23 3.67 20.56
N ALA A 484 36.23 4.42 20.12
CA ALA A 484 36.26 5.11 18.84
C ALA A 484 36.24 4.11 17.67
N LEU A 485 35.76 4.55 16.51
CA LEU A 485 35.77 3.78 15.27
C LEU A 485 37.20 3.70 14.71
N GLN A 486 37.92 4.82 14.72
CA GLN A 486 39.35 4.90 14.44
C GLN A 486 40.05 5.81 15.46
N GLY A 487 41.37 5.64 15.55
CA GLY A 487 42.23 6.48 16.41
C GLY A 487 41.82 6.50 17.88
N ALA A 488 41.90 7.68 18.50
CA ALA A 488 41.64 7.85 19.92
C ALA A 488 40.18 8.26 20.21
N CYS A 489 39.51 8.90 19.25
CA CYS A 489 38.21 9.51 19.48
C CYS A 489 37.35 9.58 18.21
N SER A 490 36.05 9.30 18.34
CA SER A 490 35.05 9.56 17.31
C SER A 490 34.00 10.55 17.82
N LEU A 491 33.36 11.30 16.94
CA LEU A 491 32.27 12.19 17.30
C LEU A 491 31.06 11.37 17.78
N ALA A 492 30.67 11.54 19.04
CA ALA A 492 29.44 10.97 19.59
C ALA A 492 28.26 11.94 19.41
N LEU A 493 27.14 11.42 18.90
CA LEU A 493 25.86 12.09 18.87
C LEU A 493 24.83 11.28 19.64
N ASP A 494 24.20 11.93 20.61
CA ASP A 494 23.26 11.35 21.55
C ASP A 494 22.25 12.41 22.03
N ALA A 495 21.40 12.06 22.99
CA ALA A 495 20.39 12.97 23.52
C ALA A 495 20.97 14.21 24.24
N GLN A 496 22.17 14.11 24.80
CA GLN A 496 22.90 15.21 25.44
C GLN A 496 23.65 16.06 24.41
N HIS A 497 24.03 15.44 23.29
CA HIS A 497 24.80 16.02 22.20
C HIS A 497 24.07 15.88 20.86
N PRO A 498 22.93 16.59 20.65
CA PRO A 498 22.05 16.33 19.51
C PRO A 498 22.54 16.94 18.19
N HIS A 499 23.64 17.67 18.18
CA HIS A 499 24.18 18.28 16.96
C HIS A 499 25.69 18.40 17.02
N SER A 500 26.32 18.27 15.86
CA SER A 500 27.73 18.63 15.69
C SER A 500 27.91 20.14 15.58
N THR A 501 29.15 20.61 15.66
CA THR A 501 29.55 21.91 15.12
C THR A 501 29.09 22.01 13.64
N GLU A 502 28.65 23.19 13.21
CA GLU A 502 28.42 23.45 11.79
C GLU A 502 29.70 24.00 11.16
N TRP A 503 30.29 23.26 10.22
CA TRP A 503 31.47 23.69 9.48
C TRP A 503 31.05 24.39 8.20
N THR A 504 31.69 25.51 7.87
CA THR A 504 31.41 26.27 6.64
C THR A 504 32.68 26.40 5.80
N VAL A 505 32.58 26.04 4.53
CA VAL A 505 33.69 26.04 3.57
C VAL A 505 33.37 27.02 2.44
N PRO A 506 34.25 27.98 2.14
CA PRO A 506 34.05 28.89 1.01
C PRO A 506 34.19 28.13 -0.31
N VAL A 507 33.18 28.20 -1.17
CA VAL A 507 33.17 27.56 -2.49
C VAL A 507 32.39 28.40 -3.49
N GLN A 508 32.81 28.40 -4.77
CA GLN A 508 32.15 29.19 -5.81
C GLN A 508 31.49 28.29 -6.88
N PRO A 509 30.46 28.77 -7.58
CA PRO A 509 29.82 28.04 -8.66
C PRO A 509 30.81 27.74 -9.80
N GLY A 510 30.61 26.61 -10.49
CA GLY A 510 31.41 26.23 -11.66
C GLY A 510 32.79 25.63 -11.36
N GLN A 511 33.19 25.50 -10.09
CA GLN A 511 34.49 24.90 -9.72
C GLN A 511 34.52 23.36 -9.78
N PHE A 512 33.36 22.71 -9.84
CA PHE A 512 33.19 21.25 -9.85
C PHE A 512 31.77 20.90 -10.32
N THR A 513 31.56 19.66 -10.78
CA THR A 513 30.24 19.18 -11.21
C THR A 513 29.53 18.34 -10.14
N TRP A 514 30.28 17.72 -9.24
CA TRP A 514 29.77 16.85 -8.17
C TRP A 514 30.44 17.12 -6.84
N VAL A 515 29.70 16.78 -5.79
CA VAL A 515 30.19 16.74 -4.41
C VAL A 515 29.82 15.39 -3.80
N ARG A 516 30.79 14.75 -3.14
CA ARG A 516 30.62 13.53 -2.35
C ARG A 516 30.80 13.88 -0.88
N ALA A 517 29.78 13.59 -0.10
CA ALA A 517 29.85 13.63 1.36
C ALA A 517 30.02 12.19 1.85
N SER A 518 31.06 11.95 2.64
CA SER A 518 31.33 10.63 3.24
C SER A 518 31.59 10.75 4.74
N ALA A 519 31.31 9.67 5.47
CA ALA A 519 31.66 9.50 6.87
C ALA A 519 31.65 8.02 7.23
N GLN A 520 32.54 7.60 8.11
CA GLN A 520 32.42 6.32 8.80
C GLN A 520 31.43 6.49 9.95
N ALA A 521 30.45 5.59 10.06
CA ALA A 521 29.41 5.70 11.07
C ALA A 521 29.09 4.34 11.70
N ARG A 522 28.74 4.36 13.00
CA ARG A 522 28.21 3.20 13.73
C ARG A 522 27.05 3.65 14.61
N ALA A 523 25.92 2.96 14.51
CA ALA A 523 24.86 3.04 15.51
C ALA A 523 25.01 1.87 16.48
N ASP A 524 24.77 2.08 17.77
CA ASP A 524 24.72 0.99 18.76
C ASP A 524 23.60 -0.02 18.49
N GLN A 525 22.45 0.45 17.99
CA GLN A 525 21.31 -0.37 17.60
C GLN A 525 20.61 0.15 16.34
N THR A 526 19.77 -0.70 15.75
CA THR A 526 18.98 -0.34 14.57
C THR A 526 17.86 0.62 14.94
N GLU A 527 17.79 1.75 14.26
CA GLU A 527 16.67 2.69 14.35
C GLU A 527 15.69 2.45 13.20
N TRP A 528 14.41 2.26 13.52
CA TRP A 528 13.35 2.02 12.53
C TRP A 528 12.48 3.25 12.30
N ASP A 529 12.43 4.17 13.26
CA ASP A 529 11.72 5.45 13.12
C ASP A 529 12.59 6.43 12.31
N MET A 530 12.17 6.64 11.07
CA MET A 530 12.86 7.50 10.13
C MET A 530 12.96 8.96 10.57
N ASN A 531 12.05 9.43 11.43
CA ASN A 531 12.07 10.79 11.95
C ASN A 531 13.13 10.98 13.03
N ARG A 532 13.58 9.89 13.67
CA ARG A 532 14.60 9.92 14.72
C ARG A 532 16.01 9.70 14.19
N MET A 533 16.15 9.11 13.00
CA MET A 533 17.46 8.82 12.39
C MET A 533 18.33 10.08 12.30
N THR A 534 19.61 9.91 12.63
CA THR A 534 20.64 10.95 12.53
C THR A 534 20.85 11.34 11.08
N GLN A 535 20.93 12.64 10.85
CA GLN A 535 20.99 13.26 9.55
C GLN A 535 22.38 13.82 9.28
N TYR A 536 22.98 13.45 8.15
CA TYR A 536 24.11 14.15 7.57
C TYR A 536 23.56 15.20 6.60
N VAL A 537 23.70 16.47 6.99
CA VAL A 537 23.16 17.61 6.27
C VAL A 537 24.28 18.39 5.58
N VAL A 538 24.12 18.63 4.28
CA VAL A 538 25.00 19.47 3.46
C VAL A 538 24.15 20.57 2.83
N ARG A 539 24.53 21.83 3.07
CA ARG A 539 23.80 23.02 2.58
C ARG A 539 24.69 23.87 1.71
N PHE A 540 24.24 24.17 0.50
CA PHE A 540 24.79 25.25 -0.32
C PHE A 540 24.11 26.54 0.10
N ARG A 541 24.90 27.57 0.44
CA ARG A 541 24.40 28.85 0.92
C ARG A 541 24.94 30.02 0.10
N ARG A 542 24.16 31.11 0.11
CA ARG A 542 24.59 32.44 -0.33
C ARG A 542 24.54 33.35 0.89
N GLY A 543 25.69 33.65 1.48
CA GLY A 543 25.76 34.19 2.83
C GLY A 543 25.10 33.23 3.83
N GLN A 544 23.96 33.65 4.40
CA GLN A 544 23.17 32.86 5.36
C GLN A 544 21.96 32.16 4.73
N GLU A 545 21.60 32.50 3.49
CA GLU A 545 20.44 31.93 2.81
C GLU A 545 20.76 30.53 2.30
N VAL A 546 19.96 29.52 2.67
CA VAL A 546 20.09 28.16 2.16
C VAL A 546 19.50 28.07 0.75
N VAL A 547 20.37 27.90 -0.25
CA VAL A 547 20.01 27.78 -1.66
C VAL A 547 19.59 26.35 -2.00
N LYS A 548 20.31 25.37 -1.44
CA LYS A 548 20.01 23.95 -1.62
C LYS A 548 20.50 23.16 -0.42
N GLU A 549 19.61 22.35 0.13
CA GLU A 549 19.96 21.41 1.19
C GLU A 549 19.87 19.98 0.66
N ARG A 550 20.79 19.13 1.13
CA ARG A 550 20.68 17.69 1.03
C ARG A 550 20.90 17.08 2.40
N THR A 551 19.94 16.25 2.79
CA THR A 551 19.91 15.59 4.08
C THR A 551 19.82 14.10 3.84
N VAL A 552 20.71 13.31 4.45
CA VAL A 552 20.73 11.85 4.34
C VAL A 552 20.71 11.23 5.73
N ARG A 553 19.79 10.28 5.95
CA ARG A 553 19.66 9.57 7.23
C ARG A 553 20.61 8.38 7.26
N LEU A 554 21.58 8.40 8.16
CA LEU A 554 22.68 7.43 8.17
C LEU A 554 22.22 6.03 8.55
N GLN A 555 21.33 5.92 9.53
CA GLN A 555 20.80 4.65 10.02
C GLN A 555 20.00 3.86 8.97
N ARG A 556 19.65 4.45 7.81
CA ARG A 556 19.07 3.68 6.69
C ARG A 556 20.00 2.56 6.21
N ALA A 557 21.31 2.77 6.34
CA ALA A 557 22.34 1.84 5.88
C ALA A 557 23.12 1.18 7.02
N LEU A 558 22.82 1.51 8.29
CA LEU A 558 23.53 0.97 9.45
C LEU A 558 22.74 -0.18 10.10
N GLU A 559 23.49 -1.18 10.53
CA GLU A 559 23.01 -2.25 11.40
C GLU A 559 23.63 -2.04 12.78
N GLY A 560 22.88 -2.35 13.84
CA GLY A 560 23.35 -2.16 15.21
C GLY A 560 24.71 -2.80 15.49
N GLY A 561 25.65 -2.00 16.00
CA GLY A 561 26.99 -2.41 16.40
C GLY A 561 28.03 -2.49 15.28
N TRP A 562 27.65 -2.38 14.00
CA TRP A 562 28.56 -2.54 12.86
C TRP A 562 28.93 -1.20 12.22
N PRO A 563 30.21 -0.78 12.25
CA PRO A 563 30.65 0.43 11.56
C PRO A 563 30.61 0.23 10.05
N ARG A 564 30.24 1.28 9.31
CA ARG A 564 30.24 1.29 7.84
C ARG A 564 30.73 2.63 7.31
N ASP A 565 31.41 2.59 6.17
CA ASP A 565 31.76 3.77 5.40
C ASP A 565 30.57 4.16 4.51
N LEU A 566 29.97 5.29 4.82
CA LEU A 566 28.79 5.80 4.13
C LEU A 566 29.19 6.96 3.24
N HIS A 567 28.60 7.02 2.04
CA HIS A 567 28.76 8.18 1.17
C HIS A 567 27.48 8.45 0.36
N PHE A 568 27.32 9.71 -0.04
CA PHE A 568 26.31 10.10 -0.99
C PHE A 568 26.79 11.24 -1.87
N ASP A 569 26.35 11.21 -3.12
CA ASP A 569 26.74 12.16 -4.15
C ASP A 569 25.61 13.14 -4.42
N MET A 570 25.97 14.39 -4.69
CA MET A 570 25.03 15.42 -5.10
C MET A 570 25.65 16.41 -6.08
N ARG A 571 24.81 17.00 -6.93
CA ARG A 571 25.22 18.13 -7.77
C ARG A 571 25.04 19.45 -7.01
N PRO A 572 25.91 20.45 -7.20
CA PRO A 572 25.66 21.81 -6.71
C PRO A 572 24.37 22.40 -7.32
N PRO A 573 23.76 23.43 -6.71
CA PRO A 573 22.64 24.16 -7.31
C PRO A 573 23.07 24.91 -8.58
N GLN A 574 22.11 25.23 -9.44
CA GLN A 574 22.34 26.12 -10.59
C GLN A 574 22.34 27.60 -10.19
N ALA A 575 21.70 27.93 -9.06
CA ALA A 575 21.72 29.28 -8.50
C ALA A 575 23.06 29.56 -7.81
N ASP A 576 23.42 30.85 -7.71
CA ASP A 576 24.67 31.29 -7.07
C ASP A 576 24.73 30.91 -5.59
N PHE A 577 25.92 30.51 -5.15
CA PHE A 577 26.28 30.17 -3.77
C PHE A 577 27.73 30.59 -3.51
N ASP A 578 28.08 30.90 -2.27
CA ASP A 578 29.43 31.33 -1.87
C ASP A 578 30.07 30.42 -0.80
N ASN A 579 29.27 29.55 -0.19
CA ASN A 579 29.77 28.58 0.78
C ASN A 579 28.93 27.30 0.82
N VAL A 580 29.53 26.25 1.39
CA VAL A 580 28.85 25.00 1.74
C VAL A 580 29.00 24.77 3.24
N SER A 581 27.90 24.49 3.93
CA SER A 581 27.91 24.07 5.32
C SER A 581 27.63 22.58 5.50
N ILE A 582 28.29 21.99 6.50
CA ILE A 582 28.17 20.59 6.89
C ILE A 582 27.76 20.52 8.36
N THR A 583 26.75 19.72 8.68
CA THR A 583 26.36 19.44 10.06
C THR A 583 25.73 18.06 10.20
N PHE A 584 25.87 17.46 11.37
CA PHE A 584 25.20 16.22 11.74
C PHE A 584 24.17 16.50 12.82
N LEU A 585 22.93 16.06 12.59
CA LEU A 585 21.78 16.33 13.46
C LEU A 585 21.19 15.03 13.97
N TYR A 586 21.11 14.89 15.29
CA TYR A 586 20.54 13.75 15.98
C TYR A 586 19.17 14.12 16.56
N TYR A 587 18.16 13.31 16.27
CA TYR A 587 16.76 13.61 16.56
C TYR A 587 16.14 12.68 17.61
N GLY A 588 16.93 12.26 18.60
CA GLY A 588 16.40 11.50 19.75
C GLY A 588 15.98 10.09 19.36
N THR A 589 16.95 9.25 19.00
CA THR A 589 16.75 7.81 18.88
C THR A 589 16.85 7.14 20.26
N SER A 590 16.58 5.84 20.30
CA SER A 590 17.11 4.97 21.35
C SER A 590 18.57 4.54 21.08
N ALA A 591 19.16 5.01 19.97
CA ALA A 591 20.38 4.50 19.37
C ALA A 591 21.48 5.58 19.22
N ASN A 592 22.48 5.56 20.09
CA ASN A 592 23.63 6.48 20.02
C ASN A 592 24.42 6.26 18.71
N LEU A 593 24.92 7.36 18.14
CA LEU A 593 25.69 7.32 16.89
C LEU A 593 27.13 7.77 17.13
N LEU A 594 28.09 7.01 16.59
CA LEU A 594 29.47 7.44 16.43
C LEU A 594 29.77 7.76 14.98
N LEU A 595 30.53 8.83 14.76
CA LEU A 595 30.97 9.32 13.45
C LEU A 595 32.47 9.54 13.44
N ASP A 596 33.10 9.14 12.36
CA ASP A 596 34.55 9.23 12.15
C ASP A 596 34.86 9.51 10.68
N ASN A 597 36.05 10.05 10.39
CA ASN A 597 36.56 10.27 9.04
C ASN A 597 35.55 10.93 8.08
N ALA A 598 34.86 11.98 8.55
CA ALA A 598 33.90 12.72 7.73
C ALA A 598 34.64 13.58 6.70
N ARG A 599 34.18 13.55 5.44
CA ARG A 599 34.81 14.27 4.33
C ARG A 599 33.78 14.84 3.37
N LEU A 600 34.12 15.97 2.78
CA LEU A 600 33.44 16.56 1.64
C LEU A 600 34.44 16.71 0.50
N GLU A 601 34.18 16.02 -0.60
CA GLU A 601 35.03 16.01 -1.80
C GLU A 601 34.28 16.62 -2.98
N ALA A 602 34.97 17.42 -3.78
CA ALA A 602 34.46 17.91 -5.06
C ALA A 602 35.21 17.21 -6.21
N PHE A 603 34.51 16.89 -7.29
CA PHE A 603 35.07 16.23 -8.46
C PHE A 603 34.23 16.50 -9.72
N ASP A 604 34.75 16.09 -10.87
CA ASP A 604 34.14 16.27 -12.19
C ASP A 604 33.52 14.99 -12.78
#